data_AF-A0A966CQ49-F1
#
_entry.id   AF-A0A966CQ49-F1
#
_cell.length_a   1.000
_cell.length_b   1.000
_cell.length_c   1.000
_cell.angle_alpha   90.00
_cell.angle_beta   90.00
_cell.angle_gamma   90.00
#
_symmetry.space_group_name_H-M   'P 1'
#
loop_
_entity.id
_entity.type
_entity.pdbx_description
1 polymer ?
#
loop_
_entity_poly.entity_id
_entity_poly.type
_entity_poly.pdbx_seq_one_letter_code
_entity_poly.pdbx_strand_id
1 'polypeptide(L)'
;MNAPLPLAAQVPTAAVSLDDKYTQTQGRAFMSGVQALVRLPMLQRQRDALAGLNTAGFISGYRGSPLGGYDQALVAARKHLDAQHIVFQPGVNEELAATAVWGTQQLDLYPQTKKYDGVFGLWYGKGPGVDRSSDVFKHANMAGTAQHGGVVAVAGDDHVSKSSTAAHQSDHIFKACGLPVFFPSDVQGILDMGLHAIALSRFSGVWAGMKTIQEVVESSSSVDVSTERVKIVLPEDFAMPAGGLHIRWPDPPLEQEARLMDYKWYAALAYVRANKLNHNVIASNHDRFGIIASGKAFNDTRQALADLGLDAATSKRIGLRLHKVNVVWPLEASSTRDFAQGLQEILVVEEKRQVIEYQLKEELYHWRVRPNVVGKFDGDGDSEGNGSGGEWSQPNPGASALLRANADLNPGLVAKAIAKRLQKLGVPGDVAQRMDQHLALLAAKERGALELKSDTGERTPWFCSGCPHNTSTRVPEGSRAMAGIGCHYMTVWMDRSTSTFSQMGGEGVAWVGQRPFTTDTHVFANLGDGTYFHSGLLAIRQSIAAGVNITYKILYNDAVAMTGGQRVGERAEGHSVLQIMASLVSE
;
A
#
# COMPACT_ATOMS: atom_id res chain seq x y z
N MET A 1 17.90 34.71 -22.97
CA MET A 1 17.09 35.71 -23.68
C MET A 1 15.85 35.97 -22.85
N ASN A 2 15.80 37.10 -22.14
CA ASN A 2 14.70 37.49 -21.27
C ASN A 2 13.79 38.47 -22.02
N ALA A 3 12.95 37.95 -22.92
CA ALA A 3 11.87 38.76 -23.46
C ALA A 3 10.71 38.76 -22.43
N PRO A 4 10.19 39.94 -22.03
CA PRO A 4 9.00 39.99 -21.18
C PRO A 4 7.81 39.42 -21.94
N LEU A 5 7.03 38.56 -21.27
CA LEU A 5 5.79 38.01 -21.82
C LEU A 5 4.82 39.16 -22.16
N PRO A 6 4.12 39.11 -23.32
CA PRO A 6 3.16 40.12 -23.71
C PRO A 6 2.02 40.24 -22.68
N LEU A 7 1.48 41.46 -22.49
CA LEU A 7 0.47 41.77 -21.45
C LEU A 7 -0.76 40.84 -21.47
N ALA A 8 -1.11 40.28 -22.63
CA ALA A 8 -2.22 39.32 -22.79
C ALA A 8 -1.92 37.90 -22.26
N ALA A 9 -0.67 37.59 -21.90
CA ALA A 9 -0.24 36.35 -21.27
C ALA A 9 -0.02 36.49 -19.75
N GLN A 10 -0.28 37.66 -19.17
CA GLN A 10 -0.38 37.83 -17.73
C GLN A 10 -1.76 37.34 -17.26
N VAL A 11 -1.94 36.02 -17.21
CA VAL A 11 -2.89 35.47 -16.25
C VAL A 11 -2.40 35.99 -14.89
N PRO A 12 -3.24 36.65 -14.07
CA PRO A 12 -2.82 37.02 -12.73
C PRO A 12 -2.40 35.72 -12.06
N THR A 13 -1.10 35.55 -11.84
CA THR A 13 -0.60 34.51 -10.96
C THR A 13 -1.15 34.91 -9.60
N ALA A 14 -2.30 34.34 -9.23
CA ALA A 14 -2.81 34.43 -7.87
C ALA A 14 -1.62 34.14 -6.94
N ALA A 15 -1.48 34.93 -5.88
CA ALA A 15 -0.37 34.78 -4.95
C ALA A 15 -0.37 33.34 -4.42
N VAL A 16 0.56 32.52 -4.92
CA VAL A 16 0.64 31.10 -4.59
C VAL A 16 1.15 30.99 -3.15
N SER A 17 0.37 30.34 -2.29
CA SER A 17 0.72 30.06 -0.91
C SER A 17 1.06 28.59 -0.72
N LEU A 18 1.93 28.28 0.26
CA LEU A 18 2.15 26.91 0.68
C LEU A 18 0.86 26.26 1.21
N ASP A 19 -0.09 27.04 1.71
CA ASP A 19 -1.36 26.52 2.23
C ASP A 19 -2.37 26.16 1.13
N ASP A 20 -2.12 26.54 -0.13
CA ASP A 20 -3.04 26.27 -1.25
C ASP A 20 -3.34 24.77 -1.40
N LYS A 21 -2.38 23.91 -1.05
CA LYS A 21 -2.57 22.44 -1.00
C LYS A 21 -3.72 21.99 -0.09
N TYR A 22 -4.11 22.80 0.90
CA TYR A 22 -5.20 22.54 1.84
C TYR A 22 -6.36 23.53 1.75
N THR A 23 -6.19 24.73 1.20
CA THR A 23 -7.23 25.75 1.14
C THR A 23 -7.89 25.87 -0.23
N GLN A 24 -7.17 25.57 -1.31
CA GLN A 24 -7.67 25.74 -2.67
C GLN A 24 -8.79 24.75 -2.99
N THR A 25 -9.93 25.26 -3.41
CA THR A 25 -11.16 24.47 -3.68
C THR A 25 -11.33 24.07 -5.15
N GLN A 26 -10.59 24.72 -6.06
CA GLN A 26 -10.71 24.50 -7.51
C GLN A 26 -9.36 24.68 -8.22
N GLY A 27 -9.20 24.01 -9.37
CA GLY A 27 -8.00 24.09 -10.17
C GLY A 27 -6.88 23.19 -9.65
N ARG A 28 -5.63 23.55 -9.96
CA ARG A 28 -4.47 22.72 -9.66
C ARG A 28 -3.70 23.22 -8.44
N ALA A 29 -3.27 22.30 -7.57
CA ALA A 29 -2.37 22.53 -6.45
C ALA A 29 -1.17 21.59 -6.53
N PHE A 30 0.02 22.07 -6.14
CA PHE A 30 1.21 21.23 -6.06
C PHE A 30 1.31 20.57 -4.69
N MET A 31 1.41 19.24 -4.65
CA MET A 31 1.52 18.50 -3.39
C MET A 31 2.25 17.17 -3.54
N SER A 32 2.77 16.65 -2.42
CA SER A 32 3.26 15.27 -2.32
C SER A 32 2.13 14.27 -2.11
N GLY A 33 2.41 12.97 -2.29
CA GLY A 33 1.44 11.92 -1.98
C GLY A 33 1.03 11.88 -0.50
N VAL A 34 1.95 12.14 0.43
CA VAL A 34 1.63 12.31 1.86
C VAL A 34 0.65 13.48 2.06
N GLN A 35 0.87 14.61 1.40
CA GLN A 35 -0.04 15.76 1.49
C GLN A 35 -1.39 15.49 0.82
N ALA A 36 -1.43 14.68 -0.24
CA ALA A 36 -2.67 14.20 -0.82
C ALA A 36 -3.48 13.34 0.16
N LEU A 37 -2.82 12.48 0.94
CA LEU A 37 -3.50 11.72 2.02
C LEU A 37 -4.07 12.64 3.11
N VAL A 38 -3.37 13.73 3.47
CA VAL A 38 -3.93 14.75 4.40
C VAL A 38 -5.13 15.47 3.79
N ARG A 39 -5.07 15.75 2.47
CA ARG A 39 -6.11 16.49 1.74
C ARG A 39 -7.37 15.66 1.49
N LEU A 40 -7.23 14.36 1.25
CA LEU A 40 -8.34 13.43 0.97
C LEU A 40 -9.53 13.56 1.94
N PRO A 41 -9.36 13.45 3.27
CA PRO A 41 -10.49 13.55 4.21
C PRO A 41 -11.15 14.94 4.19
N MET A 42 -10.40 16.01 3.92
CA MET A 42 -10.97 17.36 3.75
C MET A 42 -11.85 17.43 2.50
N LEU A 43 -11.40 16.85 1.38
CA LEU A 43 -12.20 16.77 0.15
C LEU A 43 -13.47 15.93 0.35
N GLN A 44 -13.39 14.82 1.09
CA GLN A 44 -14.57 14.04 1.44
C GLN A 44 -15.58 14.86 2.25
N ARG A 45 -15.14 15.56 3.30
CA ARG A 45 -16.01 16.42 4.11
C ARG A 45 -16.71 17.50 3.29
N GLN A 46 -15.96 18.14 2.38
CA GLN A 46 -16.51 19.17 1.49
C GLN A 46 -17.58 18.61 0.56
N ARG A 47 -17.35 17.41 -0.01
CA ARG A 47 -18.35 16.73 -0.84
C ARG A 47 -19.60 16.36 -0.05
N ASP A 48 -19.44 15.88 1.18
CA ASP A 48 -20.56 15.58 2.06
C ASP A 48 -21.37 16.83 2.41
N ALA A 49 -20.70 17.96 2.69
CA ALA A 49 -21.37 19.25 2.93
C ALA A 49 -22.21 19.69 1.72
N LEU A 50 -21.65 19.56 0.51
CA LEU A 50 -22.36 19.88 -0.74
C LEU A 50 -23.56 18.95 -0.99
N ALA A 51 -23.52 17.72 -0.46
CA ALA A 51 -24.63 16.78 -0.47
C ALA A 51 -25.62 16.98 0.69
N GLY A 52 -25.44 18.02 1.52
CA GLY A 52 -26.31 18.31 2.66
C GLY A 52 -26.05 17.47 3.91
N LEU A 53 -24.94 16.72 3.98
CA LEU A 53 -24.58 15.88 5.12
C LEU A 53 -23.63 16.61 6.08
N ASN A 54 -23.90 16.49 7.38
CA ASN A 54 -23.03 16.89 8.46
C ASN A 54 -22.18 15.70 8.94
N THR A 55 -21.18 15.33 8.15
CA THR A 55 -20.22 14.27 8.51
C THR A 55 -18.99 14.82 9.26
N ALA A 56 -18.22 13.90 9.84
CA ALA A 56 -16.91 14.16 10.42
C ALA A 56 -15.90 13.11 9.93
N GLY A 57 -14.60 13.35 10.16
CA GLY A 57 -13.53 12.42 9.81
C GLY A 57 -12.76 11.95 11.02
N PHE A 58 -12.29 10.70 11.00
CA PHE A 58 -11.36 10.19 12.01
C PHE A 58 -10.18 9.48 11.36
N ILE A 59 -8.97 9.85 11.78
CA ILE A 59 -7.71 9.33 11.26
C ILE A 59 -6.93 8.73 12.41
N SER A 60 -6.52 7.47 12.27
CA SER A 60 -5.63 6.80 13.20
C SER A 60 -4.73 5.82 12.48
N GLY A 61 -3.55 5.56 13.02
CA GLY A 61 -2.58 4.65 12.44
C GLY A 61 -1.30 4.65 13.23
N TYR A 62 -0.31 3.90 12.73
CA TYR A 62 1.04 3.94 13.26
C TYR A 62 2.03 4.23 12.13
N ARG A 63 2.91 5.19 12.41
CA ARG A 63 3.94 5.66 11.49
C ARG A 63 4.91 4.54 11.06
N GLY A 64 5.25 4.54 9.79
CA GLY A 64 6.30 3.69 9.22
C GLY A 64 6.50 4.01 7.74
N SER A 65 7.74 3.97 7.26
CA SER A 65 8.05 4.25 5.84
C SER A 65 7.28 3.28 4.92
N PRO A 66 6.70 3.76 3.80
CA PRO A 66 6.87 5.10 3.22
C PRO A 66 5.89 6.18 3.76
N LEU A 67 5.06 5.85 4.75
CA LEU A 67 4.12 6.76 5.41
C LEU A 67 4.69 7.41 6.69
N GLY A 68 6.01 7.35 6.91
CA GLY A 68 6.65 7.81 8.15
C GLY A 68 6.41 9.31 8.45
N GLY A 69 6.33 10.14 7.41
CA GLY A 69 6.06 11.57 7.54
C GLY A 69 4.58 11.95 7.70
N TYR A 70 3.65 10.99 7.69
CA TYR A 70 2.22 11.31 7.62
C TYR A 70 1.69 11.93 8.92
N ASP A 71 2.03 11.39 10.09
CA ASP A 71 1.67 11.98 11.40
C ASP A 71 2.09 13.45 11.48
N GLN A 72 3.35 13.75 11.08
CA GLN A 72 3.89 15.11 11.10
C GLN A 72 3.09 16.04 10.18
N ALA A 73 2.70 15.56 8.99
CA ALA A 73 1.89 16.32 8.06
C ALA A 73 0.46 16.57 8.58
N LEU A 74 -0.15 15.59 9.25
CA LEU A 74 -1.46 15.73 9.91
C LEU A 74 -1.42 16.73 11.06
N VAL A 75 -0.39 16.65 11.92
CA VAL A 75 -0.18 17.60 13.02
C VAL A 75 0.03 19.02 12.48
N ALA A 76 0.87 19.18 11.44
CA ALA A 76 1.10 20.47 10.81
C ALA A 76 -0.18 21.05 10.17
N ALA A 77 -1.06 20.19 9.64
CA ALA A 77 -2.32 20.57 9.03
C ALA A 77 -3.50 20.67 10.02
N ARG A 78 -3.28 20.52 11.33
CA ARG A 78 -4.34 20.36 12.33
C ARG A 78 -5.42 21.44 12.27
N LYS A 79 -5.03 22.71 12.11
CA LYS A 79 -5.98 23.82 11.96
C LYS A 79 -6.96 23.61 10.79
N HIS A 80 -6.50 23.05 9.67
CA HIS A 80 -7.34 22.77 8.51
C HIS A 80 -8.23 21.54 8.72
N LEU A 81 -7.72 20.53 9.42
CA LEU A 81 -8.48 19.32 9.78
C LEU A 81 -9.61 19.65 10.77
N ASP A 82 -9.32 20.41 11.83
CA ASP A 82 -10.29 20.82 12.85
C ASP A 82 -11.43 21.64 12.22
N ALA A 83 -11.11 22.54 11.28
CA ALA A 83 -12.10 23.33 10.53
C ALA A 83 -13.05 22.48 9.65
N GLN A 84 -12.73 21.20 9.43
CA GLN A 84 -13.51 20.24 8.66
C GLN A 84 -14.06 19.10 9.54
N HIS A 85 -14.02 19.25 10.87
CA HIS A 85 -14.44 18.22 11.83
C HIS A 85 -13.66 16.90 11.69
N ILE A 86 -12.37 16.99 11.32
CA ILE A 86 -11.52 15.81 11.16
C ILE A 86 -10.59 15.71 12.37
N VAL A 87 -10.70 14.59 13.09
CA VAL A 87 -9.88 14.29 14.25
C VAL A 87 -8.76 13.34 13.83
N PHE A 88 -7.51 13.74 14.08
CA PHE A 88 -6.36 12.86 14.03
C PHE A 88 -5.97 12.44 15.44
N GLN A 89 -5.89 11.13 15.67
CA GLN A 89 -5.39 10.52 16.89
C GLN A 89 -4.55 9.30 16.50
N PRO A 90 -3.21 9.36 16.52
CA PRO A 90 -2.41 8.19 16.19
C PRO A 90 -2.59 7.09 17.24
N GLY A 91 -2.39 5.87 16.78
CA GLY A 91 -2.45 4.69 17.63
C GLY A 91 -1.15 4.46 18.37
N VAL A 92 -1.25 3.69 19.45
CA VAL A 92 -0.09 3.09 20.12
C VAL A 92 0.58 2.06 19.20
N ASN A 93 -0.24 1.28 18.49
CA ASN A 93 0.15 0.39 17.41
C ASN A 93 -0.94 0.37 16.33
N GLU A 94 -0.69 -0.35 15.25
CA GLU A 94 -1.57 -0.43 14.09
C GLU A 94 -2.93 -1.07 14.39
N GLU A 95 -2.94 -2.12 15.21
CA GLU A 95 -4.15 -2.86 15.56
C GLU A 95 -5.11 -2.01 16.39
N LEU A 96 -4.60 -1.34 17.43
CA LEU A 96 -5.39 -0.44 18.27
C LEU A 96 -5.87 0.79 17.49
N ALA A 97 -5.06 1.30 16.55
CA ALA A 97 -5.51 2.34 15.63
C ALA A 97 -6.69 1.88 14.77
N ALA A 98 -6.62 0.68 14.20
CA ALA A 98 -7.73 0.11 13.42
C ALA A 98 -8.97 -0.11 14.29
N THR A 99 -8.80 -0.56 15.54
CA THR A 99 -9.91 -0.70 16.49
C THR A 99 -10.56 0.64 16.81
N ALA A 100 -9.77 1.71 16.97
CA ALA A 100 -10.29 3.05 17.16
C ALA A 100 -11.09 3.55 15.94
N VAL A 101 -10.59 3.30 14.72
CA VAL A 101 -11.32 3.61 13.48
C VAL A 101 -12.63 2.81 13.40
N TRP A 102 -12.63 1.52 13.75
CA TRP A 102 -13.84 0.70 13.80
C TRP A 102 -14.86 1.22 14.81
N GLY A 103 -14.42 1.70 15.97
CA GLY A 103 -15.29 2.33 16.96
C GLY A 103 -16.09 3.51 16.40
N THR A 104 -15.55 4.28 15.44
CA THR A 104 -16.29 5.38 14.80
C THR A 104 -17.47 4.91 13.96
N GLN A 105 -17.42 3.69 13.43
CA GLN A 105 -18.51 3.10 12.65
C GLN A 105 -19.66 2.61 13.53
N GLN A 106 -19.43 2.45 14.83
CA GLN A 106 -20.43 1.98 15.79
C GLN A 106 -21.35 3.09 16.30
N LEU A 107 -21.12 4.35 15.93
CA LEU A 107 -21.91 5.49 16.41
C LEU A 107 -23.38 5.44 15.98
N ASP A 108 -23.68 4.82 14.83
CA ASP A 108 -25.06 4.60 14.38
C ASP A 108 -25.83 3.59 15.24
N LEU A 109 -25.13 2.77 16.04
CA LEU A 109 -25.75 1.89 17.04
C LEU A 109 -26.29 2.67 18.25
N TYR A 110 -25.85 3.93 18.42
CA TYR A 110 -26.23 4.82 19.52
C TYR A 110 -26.77 6.17 18.98
N PRO A 111 -27.89 6.17 18.22
CA PRO A 111 -28.35 7.34 17.48
C PRO A 111 -28.73 8.53 18.37
N GLN A 112 -29.04 8.28 19.65
CA GLN A 112 -29.45 9.33 20.61
C GLN A 112 -28.28 10.24 21.02
N THR A 113 -27.04 9.77 20.86
CA THR A 113 -25.83 10.47 21.34
C THR A 113 -24.87 10.82 20.21
N LYS A 114 -25.17 10.44 18.96
CA LYS A 114 -24.33 10.79 17.81
C LYS A 114 -24.44 12.28 17.48
N LYS A 115 -23.29 12.89 17.16
CA LYS A 115 -23.18 14.33 16.83
C LYS A 115 -23.21 14.62 15.32
N TYR A 116 -22.95 13.61 14.50
CA TYR A 116 -22.76 13.72 13.06
C TYR A 116 -23.58 12.64 12.35
N ASP A 117 -23.91 12.87 11.08
CA ASP A 117 -24.68 11.92 10.26
C ASP A 117 -23.90 10.63 10.01
N GLY A 118 -22.57 10.73 9.96
CA GLY A 118 -21.61 9.63 9.90
C GLY A 118 -20.18 10.13 10.09
N VAL A 119 -19.28 9.21 10.44
CA VAL A 119 -17.84 9.49 10.58
C VAL A 119 -17.08 8.63 9.60
N PHE A 120 -16.45 9.23 8.59
CA PHE A 120 -15.60 8.47 7.68
C PHE A 120 -14.22 8.24 8.31
N GLY A 121 -13.67 7.04 8.12
CA GLY A 121 -12.43 6.59 8.75
C GLY A 121 -11.27 6.51 7.76
N LEU A 122 -10.07 6.88 8.21
CA LEU A 122 -8.82 6.57 7.54
C LEU A 122 -7.89 5.87 8.52
N TRP A 123 -7.61 4.60 8.25
CA TRP A 123 -6.52 3.88 8.91
C TRP A 123 -5.26 3.95 8.08
N TYR A 124 -4.08 4.02 8.70
CA TYR A 124 -2.81 3.86 7.98
C TYR A 124 -1.78 3.03 8.75
N GLY A 125 -0.94 2.32 8.00
CA GLY A 125 0.18 1.57 8.55
C GLY A 125 1.16 1.13 7.48
N LYS A 126 2.38 0.80 7.88
CA LYS A 126 3.34 0.11 7.01
C LYS A 126 2.88 -1.33 6.79
N GLY A 127 3.38 -1.98 5.73
CA GLY A 127 3.16 -3.39 5.42
C GLY A 127 2.97 -4.34 6.62
N PRO A 128 3.97 -4.57 7.49
CA PRO A 128 3.82 -5.46 8.65
C PRO A 128 2.73 -5.03 9.65
N GLY A 129 2.39 -3.74 9.67
CA GLY A 129 1.26 -3.22 10.43
C GLY A 129 -0.10 -3.69 9.89
N VAL A 130 -0.19 -3.93 8.58
CA VAL A 130 -1.34 -4.60 7.95
C VAL A 130 -1.44 -6.04 8.43
N ASP A 131 -0.32 -6.79 8.44
CA ASP A 131 -0.29 -8.17 8.94
C ASP A 131 -0.86 -8.25 10.37
N ARG A 132 -0.36 -7.38 11.25
CA ARG A 132 -0.76 -7.29 12.65
C ARG A 132 -2.23 -6.89 12.85
N SER A 133 -2.79 -6.11 11.94
CA SER A 133 -4.17 -5.59 12.06
C SER A 133 -5.22 -6.51 11.43
N SER A 134 -4.82 -7.68 10.91
CA SER A 134 -5.72 -8.59 10.20
C SER A 134 -6.95 -9.00 11.02
N ASP A 135 -6.81 -9.17 12.33
CA ASP A 135 -7.92 -9.59 13.21
C ASP A 135 -9.02 -8.52 13.26
N VAL A 136 -8.67 -7.29 13.63
CA VAL A 136 -9.61 -6.17 13.65
C VAL A 136 -10.18 -5.85 12.27
N PHE A 137 -9.40 -5.99 11.19
CA PHE A 137 -9.94 -5.84 9.84
C PHE A 137 -11.05 -6.84 9.54
N LYS A 138 -10.89 -8.11 9.93
CA LYS A 138 -11.93 -9.13 9.76
C LYS A 138 -13.18 -8.80 10.58
N HIS A 139 -13.01 -8.44 11.85
CA HIS A 139 -14.12 -8.02 12.71
C HIS A 139 -14.87 -6.82 12.15
N ALA A 140 -14.15 -5.79 11.72
CA ALA A 140 -14.73 -4.57 11.18
C ALA A 140 -15.48 -4.81 9.86
N ASN A 141 -14.98 -5.72 9.02
CA ASN A 141 -15.59 -6.00 7.73
C ASN A 141 -16.82 -6.92 7.83
N MET A 142 -16.77 -7.91 8.74
CA MET A 142 -17.91 -8.74 9.11
C MET A 142 -19.06 -7.88 9.64
N ALA A 143 -18.79 -7.03 10.62
CA ALA A 143 -19.77 -6.10 11.18
C ALA A 143 -20.26 -5.09 10.12
N GLY A 144 -19.33 -4.45 9.42
CA GLY A 144 -19.55 -3.48 8.37
C GLY A 144 -19.39 -2.02 8.82
N THR A 145 -19.55 -1.11 7.87
CA THR A 145 -19.46 0.35 8.10
C THR A 145 -20.82 0.96 8.38
N ALA A 146 -20.81 2.16 8.99
CA ALA A 146 -21.97 3.03 9.08
C ALA A 146 -22.36 3.56 7.69
N GLN A 147 -23.65 3.86 7.47
CA GLN A 147 -24.17 4.25 6.16
C GLN A 147 -23.47 5.49 5.58
N HIS A 148 -23.23 6.50 6.41
CA HIS A 148 -22.52 7.74 6.04
C HIS A 148 -21.10 7.81 6.61
N GLY A 149 -20.60 6.71 7.19
CA GLY A 149 -19.21 6.58 7.60
C GLY A 149 -18.35 6.23 6.40
N GLY A 150 -18.04 4.94 6.26
CA GLY A 150 -17.13 4.42 5.25
C GLY A 150 -15.67 4.54 5.69
N VAL A 151 -14.84 3.56 5.35
CA VAL A 151 -13.46 3.47 5.84
C VAL A 151 -12.49 3.09 4.73
N VAL A 152 -11.34 3.76 4.71
CA VAL A 152 -10.18 3.41 3.87
C VAL A 152 -9.00 3.03 4.76
N ALA A 153 -8.44 1.84 4.55
CA ALA A 153 -7.23 1.35 5.18
C ALA A 153 -6.04 1.50 4.22
N VAL A 154 -5.15 2.45 4.50
CA VAL A 154 -3.99 2.78 3.65
C VAL A 154 -2.75 2.00 4.10
N ALA A 155 -2.28 1.11 3.24
CA ALA A 155 -1.02 0.40 3.44
C ALA A 155 0.14 1.12 2.75
N GLY A 156 1.23 1.35 3.48
CA GLY A 156 2.52 1.76 2.92
C GLY A 156 3.42 0.55 2.66
N ASP A 157 3.52 0.12 1.42
CA ASP A 157 4.34 -1.02 1.01
C ASP A 157 5.76 -0.59 0.58
N ASP A 158 6.75 -1.35 1.04
CA ASP A 158 8.16 -1.26 0.68
C ASP A 158 8.55 -2.54 -0.09
N HIS A 159 8.45 -2.48 -1.42
CA HIS A 159 8.65 -3.65 -2.30
C HIS A 159 10.07 -4.19 -2.29
N VAL A 160 11.06 -3.38 -1.90
CA VAL A 160 12.50 -3.70 -1.94
C VAL A 160 13.16 -3.74 -0.56
N SER A 161 12.39 -3.54 0.51
CA SER A 161 12.88 -3.54 1.89
C SER A 161 13.93 -2.47 2.20
N LYS A 162 13.85 -1.30 1.55
CA LYS A 162 14.82 -0.20 1.73
C LYS A 162 14.87 0.31 3.18
N SER A 163 13.76 0.23 3.90
CA SER A 163 13.60 0.73 5.28
C SER A 163 12.94 -0.29 6.21
N SER A 164 13.01 -1.57 5.83
CA SER A 164 12.24 -2.67 6.43
C SER A 164 13.14 -3.87 6.72
N THR A 165 12.72 -4.74 7.63
CA THR A 165 13.33 -6.08 7.82
C THR A 165 12.85 -7.09 6.77
N ALA A 166 11.72 -6.81 6.10
CA ALA A 166 11.16 -7.65 5.06
C ALA A 166 10.60 -6.79 3.91
N ALA A 167 10.77 -7.27 2.68
CA ALA A 167 10.11 -6.70 1.52
C ALA A 167 8.62 -7.08 1.54
N HIS A 168 7.72 -6.11 1.38
CA HIS A 168 6.31 -6.30 1.70
C HIS A 168 5.36 -6.17 0.50
N GLN A 169 4.18 -6.78 0.62
CA GLN A 169 3.05 -6.66 -0.30
C GLN A 169 1.73 -6.89 0.46
N SER A 170 0.95 -5.83 0.67
CA SER A 170 -0.23 -5.83 1.56
C SER A 170 -1.53 -6.29 0.90
N ASP A 171 -1.62 -6.28 -0.42
CA ASP A 171 -2.85 -6.62 -1.17
C ASP A 171 -3.34 -8.06 -0.89
N HIS A 172 -2.44 -9.02 -0.67
CA HIS A 172 -2.79 -10.38 -0.25
C HIS A 172 -3.50 -10.44 1.11
N ILE A 173 -3.07 -9.61 2.06
CA ILE A 173 -3.67 -9.57 3.40
C ILE A 173 -5.00 -8.83 3.38
N PHE A 174 -5.10 -7.72 2.65
CA PHE A 174 -6.37 -7.06 2.44
C PHE A 174 -7.38 -7.98 1.75
N LYS A 175 -6.97 -8.74 0.73
CA LYS A 175 -7.77 -9.83 0.13
C LYS A 175 -8.21 -10.85 1.19
N ALA A 176 -7.30 -11.33 2.03
CA ALA A 176 -7.62 -12.31 3.07
C ALA A 176 -8.58 -11.76 4.15
N CYS A 177 -8.60 -10.45 4.37
CA CYS A 177 -9.52 -9.77 5.29
C CYS A 177 -10.82 -9.30 4.62
N GLY A 178 -10.95 -9.49 3.29
CA GLY A 178 -12.13 -9.12 2.54
C GLY A 178 -12.23 -7.64 2.16
N LEU A 179 -11.13 -6.88 2.16
CA LEU A 179 -11.10 -5.46 1.84
C LEU A 179 -10.82 -5.24 0.35
N PRO A 180 -11.74 -4.66 -0.45
CA PRO A 180 -11.45 -4.28 -1.83
C PRO A 180 -10.24 -3.35 -1.92
N VAL A 181 -9.28 -3.67 -2.78
CA VAL A 181 -7.95 -3.03 -2.79
C VAL A 181 -7.82 -2.07 -3.97
N PHE A 182 -7.74 -0.78 -3.65
CA PHE A 182 -7.37 0.27 -4.58
C PHE A 182 -5.85 0.39 -4.69
N PHE A 183 -5.33 0.60 -5.90
CA PHE A 183 -3.88 0.78 -6.12
C PHE A 183 -3.59 2.01 -6.98
N PRO A 184 -3.41 3.19 -6.38
CA PRO A 184 -3.05 4.42 -7.10
C PRO A 184 -1.74 4.33 -7.87
N SER A 185 -1.76 4.84 -9.10
CA SER A 185 -0.59 4.95 -9.97
C SER A 185 0.22 6.24 -9.74
N ASP A 186 -0.41 7.28 -9.20
CA ASP A 186 0.17 8.61 -9.02
C ASP A 186 -0.52 9.37 -7.86
N VAL A 187 -0.03 10.59 -7.57
CA VAL A 187 -0.53 11.44 -6.48
C VAL A 187 -1.99 11.85 -6.71
N GLN A 188 -2.41 12.13 -7.95
CA GLN A 188 -3.81 12.41 -8.27
C GLN A 188 -4.69 11.21 -7.93
N GLY A 189 -4.20 10.01 -8.25
CA GLY A 189 -4.85 8.75 -7.96
C GLY A 189 -5.14 8.52 -6.49
N ILE A 190 -4.31 9.02 -5.56
CA ILE A 190 -4.59 8.95 -4.12
C ILE A 190 -5.92 9.66 -3.79
N LEU A 191 -6.12 10.85 -4.34
CA LEU A 191 -7.36 11.62 -4.13
C LEU A 191 -8.54 10.95 -4.84
N ASP A 192 -8.37 10.65 -6.13
CA ASP A 192 -9.46 10.15 -6.98
C ASP A 192 -9.96 8.78 -6.48
N MET A 193 -9.04 7.85 -6.21
CA MET A 193 -9.38 6.53 -5.67
C MET A 193 -9.76 6.57 -4.20
N GLY A 194 -9.22 7.49 -3.40
CA GLY A 194 -9.61 7.64 -2.01
C GLY A 194 -11.09 8.01 -1.86
N LEU A 195 -11.56 8.95 -2.68
CA LEU A 195 -12.99 9.32 -2.72
C LEU A 195 -13.87 8.16 -3.20
N HIS A 196 -13.43 7.42 -4.23
CA HIS A 196 -14.15 6.22 -4.65
C HIS A 196 -14.12 5.10 -3.60
N ALA A 197 -13.04 4.96 -2.81
CA ALA A 197 -12.89 3.95 -1.78
C ALA A 197 -13.83 4.21 -0.60
N ILE A 198 -13.94 5.47 -0.14
CA ILE A 198 -14.93 5.85 0.89
C ILE A 198 -16.35 5.59 0.39
N ALA A 199 -16.65 5.95 -0.84
CA ALA A 199 -17.98 5.76 -1.41
C ALA A 199 -18.32 4.28 -1.69
N LEU A 200 -17.36 3.47 -2.15
CA LEU A 200 -17.50 2.01 -2.25
C LEU A 200 -17.78 1.43 -0.87
N SER A 201 -17.03 1.86 0.15
CA SER A 201 -17.19 1.42 1.53
C SER A 201 -18.58 1.76 2.09
N ARG A 202 -19.08 2.96 1.81
CA ARG A 202 -20.45 3.38 2.14
C ARG A 202 -21.52 2.62 1.37
N PHE A 203 -21.28 2.22 0.13
CA PHE A 203 -22.27 1.49 -0.65
C PHE A 203 -22.37 0.02 -0.22
N SER A 204 -21.22 -0.63 -0.03
CA SER A 204 -21.12 -2.07 0.17
C SER A 204 -21.04 -2.49 1.64
N GLY A 205 -20.84 -1.55 2.57
CA GLY A 205 -20.67 -1.85 3.98
C GLY A 205 -19.32 -2.48 4.34
N VAL A 206 -18.37 -2.60 3.39
CA VAL A 206 -17.02 -3.14 3.64
C VAL A 206 -16.02 -2.03 3.94
N TRP A 207 -14.90 -2.36 4.56
CA TRP A 207 -13.73 -1.48 4.52
C TRP A 207 -13.04 -1.58 3.16
N ALA A 208 -12.51 -0.47 2.65
CA ALA A 208 -11.70 -0.48 1.43
C ALA A 208 -10.21 -0.41 1.78
N GLY A 209 -9.39 -1.27 1.18
CA GLY A 209 -7.92 -1.17 1.25
C GLY A 209 -7.39 -0.21 0.19
N MET A 210 -6.32 0.50 0.49
CA MET A 210 -5.54 1.28 -0.48
C MET A 210 -4.07 0.95 -0.33
N LYS A 211 -3.49 0.34 -1.36
CA LYS A 211 -2.05 0.06 -1.43
C LYS A 211 -1.33 1.30 -1.95
N THR A 212 -0.40 1.81 -1.17
CA THR A 212 0.50 2.90 -1.58
C THR A 212 1.93 2.43 -1.48
N ILE A 213 2.79 2.93 -2.37
CA ILE A 213 4.21 2.58 -2.43
C ILE A 213 5.05 3.85 -2.38
N GLN A 214 6.33 3.69 -2.04
CA GLN A 214 7.28 4.78 -1.86
C GLN A 214 7.26 5.78 -3.03
N GLU A 215 7.26 5.29 -4.27
CA GLU A 215 7.33 6.08 -5.49
C GLU A 215 6.11 6.98 -5.70
N VAL A 216 4.97 6.63 -5.11
CA VAL A 216 3.73 7.40 -5.20
C VAL A 216 3.60 8.37 -4.02
N VAL A 217 3.93 7.92 -2.80
CA VAL A 217 3.72 8.76 -1.60
C VAL A 217 4.81 9.79 -1.37
N GLU A 218 6.07 9.48 -1.73
CA GLU A 218 7.21 10.39 -1.59
C GLU A 218 7.42 11.29 -2.83
N SER A 219 6.72 11.03 -3.94
CA SER A 219 6.73 11.93 -5.09
C SER A 219 5.79 13.12 -4.91
N SER A 220 6.02 14.16 -5.72
CA SER A 220 5.19 15.37 -5.75
C SER A 220 4.74 15.68 -7.17
N SER A 221 3.52 16.19 -7.31
CA SER A 221 2.98 16.59 -8.61
C SER A 221 1.92 17.68 -8.47
N SER A 222 1.54 18.27 -9.60
CA SER A 222 0.39 19.17 -9.66
C SER A 222 -0.89 18.35 -9.86
N VAL A 223 -1.81 18.42 -8.90
CA VAL A 223 -3.07 17.68 -8.89
C VAL A 223 -4.27 18.63 -8.94
N ASP A 224 -5.35 18.19 -9.56
CA ASP A 224 -6.64 18.85 -9.56
C ASP A 224 -7.38 18.55 -8.26
N VAL A 225 -7.69 19.61 -7.51
CA VAL A 225 -8.33 19.57 -6.18
C VAL A 225 -9.82 19.90 -6.22
N SER A 226 -10.42 20.01 -7.41
CA SER A 226 -11.84 20.28 -7.56
C SER A 226 -12.68 19.18 -6.89
N THR A 227 -13.64 19.59 -6.05
CA THR A 227 -14.60 18.68 -5.44
C THR A 227 -15.46 17.96 -6.46
N GLU A 228 -15.57 18.45 -7.69
CA GLU A 228 -16.39 17.86 -8.74
C GLU A 228 -15.64 16.85 -9.63
N ARG A 229 -14.32 16.76 -9.49
CA ARG A 229 -13.46 15.92 -10.34
C ARG A 229 -13.91 14.46 -10.36
N VAL A 230 -14.18 13.91 -9.17
CA VAL A 230 -14.65 12.53 -9.01
C VAL A 230 -16.17 12.49 -9.13
N LYS A 231 -16.67 11.82 -10.16
CA LYS A 231 -18.10 11.55 -10.34
C LYS A 231 -18.40 10.15 -9.82
N ILE A 232 -19.13 10.09 -8.70
CA ILE A 232 -19.54 8.82 -8.08
C ILE A 232 -20.90 8.43 -8.68
N VAL A 233 -20.98 7.20 -9.17
CA VAL A 233 -22.21 6.57 -9.63
C VAL A 233 -22.54 5.44 -8.66
N LEU A 234 -23.71 5.50 -8.02
CA LEU A 234 -24.19 4.40 -7.20
C LEU A 234 -24.87 3.36 -8.10
N PRO A 235 -24.57 2.06 -7.95
CA PRO A 235 -25.24 1.01 -8.73
C PRO A 235 -26.74 0.99 -8.48
N GLU A 236 -27.51 0.89 -9.56
CA GLU A 236 -28.97 0.69 -9.52
C GLU A 236 -29.36 -0.77 -9.78
N ASP A 237 -28.41 -1.59 -10.27
CA ASP A 237 -28.59 -2.99 -10.68
C ASP A 237 -28.25 -4.01 -9.57
N PHE A 238 -27.98 -3.54 -8.34
CA PHE A 238 -27.68 -4.39 -7.20
C PHE A 238 -28.85 -4.45 -6.22
N ALA A 239 -29.38 -5.65 -5.98
CA ALA A 239 -30.45 -5.87 -5.02
C ALA A 239 -29.88 -5.93 -3.58
N MET A 240 -30.26 -4.95 -2.76
CA MET A 240 -29.87 -4.91 -1.33
C MET A 240 -30.55 -6.03 -0.54
N PRO A 241 -29.86 -6.70 0.40
CA PRO A 241 -30.50 -7.68 1.28
C PRO A 241 -31.46 -7.02 2.25
N ALA A 242 -32.35 -7.82 2.85
CA ALA A 242 -33.22 -7.37 3.93
C ALA A 242 -32.40 -6.77 5.08
N GLY A 243 -32.77 -5.55 5.50
CA GLY A 243 -32.05 -4.79 6.51
C GLY A 243 -30.74 -4.13 6.04
N GLY A 244 -30.34 -4.25 4.77
CA GLY A 244 -29.17 -3.58 4.20
C GLY A 244 -27.82 -4.19 4.60
N LEU A 245 -26.73 -3.48 4.31
CA LEU A 245 -25.35 -3.97 4.45
C LEU A 245 -24.58 -3.42 5.66
N HIS A 246 -25.11 -2.37 6.30
CA HIS A 246 -24.40 -1.62 7.35
C HIS A 246 -24.37 -2.35 8.68
N ILE A 247 -23.45 -1.89 9.52
CA ILE A 247 -23.30 -2.35 10.91
C ILE A 247 -24.61 -2.25 11.68
N ARG A 248 -24.86 -3.25 12.53
CA ARG A 248 -26.03 -3.33 13.40
C ARG A 248 -25.66 -4.09 14.67
N TRP A 249 -26.51 -3.94 15.69
CA TRP A 249 -26.35 -4.65 16.95
C TRP A 249 -27.72 -4.91 17.58
N PRO A 250 -27.96 -6.10 18.16
CA PRO A 250 -27.11 -7.30 18.10
C PRO A 250 -27.09 -7.90 16.67
N ASP A 251 -25.98 -8.53 16.28
CA ASP A 251 -25.82 -9.18 14.97
C ASP A 251 -25.06 -10.51 15.14
N PRO A 252 -25.71 -11.68 14.98
CA PRO A 252 -25.06 -12.98 15.18
C PRO A 252 -23.87 -13.20 14.22
N PRO A 253 -22.78 -13.86 14.66
CA PRO A 253 -21.57 -14.02 13.82
C PRO A 253 -21.82 -14.67 12.45
N LEU A 254 -22.66 -15.70 12.36
CA LEU A 254 -22.96 -16.36 11.09
C LEU A 254 -23.81 -15.49 10.15
N GLU A 255 -24.63 -14.58 10.69
CA GLU A 255 -25.37 -13.61 9.86
C GLU A 255 -24.44 -12.53 9.31
N GLN A 256 -23.44 -12.09 10.09
CA GLN A 256 -22.40 -11.18 9.63
C GLN A 256 -21.57 -11.80 8.49
N GLU A 257 -21.15 -13.06 8.65
CA GLU A 257 -20.41 -13.80 7.62
C GLU A 257 -21.24 -13.97 6.35
N ALA A 258 -22.48 -14.45 6.46
CA ALA A 258 -23.38 -14.60 5.31
C ALA A 258 -23.58 -13.25 4.59
N ARG A 259 -23.78 -12.15 5.32
CA ARG A 259 -23.92 -10.81 4.72
C ARG A 259 -22.67 -10.41 3.94
N LEU A 260 -21.48 -10.67 4.48
CA LEU A 260 -20.21 -10.38 3.83
C LEU A 260 -20.03 -11.18 2.54
N MET A 261 -20.20 -12.50 2.63
CA MET A 261 -19.95 -13.46 1.55
C MET A 261 -20.99 -13.35 0.43
N ASP A 262 -22.28 -13.23 0.79
CA ASP A 262 -23.39 -13.33 -0.16
C ASP A 262 -23.78 -11.99 -0.78
N TYR A 263 -23.43 -10.86 -0.13
CA TYR A 263 -23.88 -9.53 -0.58
C TYR A 263 -22.78 -8.47 -0.62
N LYS A 264 -22.02 -8.25 0.46
CA LYS A 264 -21.15 -7.07 0.56
C LYS A 264 -20.07 -7.03 -0.53
N TRP A 265 -19.40 -8.15 -0.84
CA TRP A 265 -18.40 -8.18 -1.93
C TRP A 265 -19.02 -7.98 -3.31
N TYR A 266 -20.21 -8.52 -3.56
CA TYR A 266 -20.91 -8.32 -4.82
C TYR A 266 -21.43 -6.89 -4.98
N ALA A 267 -21.79 -6.22 -3.88
CA ALA A 267 -22.08 -4.79 -3.88
C ALA A 267 -20.83 -3.97 -4.25
N ALA A 268 -19.66 -4.33 -3.70
CA ALA A 268 -18.40 -3.69 -4.06
C ALA A 268 -18.07 -3.88 -5.55
N LEU A 269 -18.24 -5.10 -6.10
CA LEU A 269 -18.07 -5.38 -7.53
C LEU A 269 -19.04 -4.58 -8.41
N ALA A 270 -20.32 -4.48 -8.02
CA ALA A 270 -21.30 -3.65 -8.72
C ALA A 270 -20.87 -2.17 -8.74
N TYR A 271 -20.35 -1.65 -7.62
CA TYR A 271 -19.81 -0.29 -7.55
C TYR A 271 -18.60 -0.10 -8.48
N VAL A 272 -17.66 -1.05 -8.49
CA VAL A 272 -16.48 -1.03 -9.38
C VAL A 272 -16.91 -0.95 -10.84
N ARG A 273 -17.90 -1.76 -11.23
CA ARG A 273 -18.47 -1.78 -12.59
C ARG A 273 -19.14 -0.46 -12.95
N ALA A 274 -20.03 0.05 -12.10
CA ALA A 274 -20.79 1.28 -12.35
C ALA A 274 -19.88 2.49 -12.56
N ASN A 275 -18.76 2.56 -11.83
CA ASN A 275 -17.80 3.66 -11.91
C ASN A 275 -16.68 3.43 -12.93
N LYS A 276 -16.66 2.29 -13.65
CA LYS A 276 -15.62 1.91 -14.61
C LYS A 276 -14.20 2.08 -14.05
N LEU A 277 -14.02 1.69 -12.78
CA LEU A 277 -12.75 1.91 -12.10
C LEU A 277 -11.61 1.13 -12.76
N ASN A 278 -11.91 0.00 -13.39
CA ASN A 278 -11.00 -0.71 -14.29
C ASN A 278 -11.45 -0.46 -15.74
N HIS A 279 -10.55 0.00 -16.61
CA HIS A 279 -10.92 0.44 -17.96
C HIS A 279 -9.77 0.38 -18.98
N ASN A 280 -10.13 0.30 -20.26
CA ASN A 280 -9.19 0.39 -21.37
C ASN A 280 -8.71 1.84 -21.57
N VAL A 281 -7.40 2.03 -21.63
CA VAL A 281 -6.74 3.31 -21.91
C VAL A 281 -6.31 3.39 -23.37
N ILE A 282 -5.92 2.26 -23.96
CA ILE A 282 -5.69 2.10 -25.40
C ILE A 282 -6.54 0.93 -25.86
N ALA A 283 -7.33 1.12 -26.91
CA ALA A 283 -8.12 0.06 -27.53
C ALA A 283 -8.40 0.37 -29.01
N SER A 284 -8.65 -0.69 -29.77
CA SER A 284 -9.13 -0.68 -31.15
C SER A 284 -10.10 -1.85 -31.41
N ASN A 285 -10.73 -1.86 -32.58
CA ASN A 285 -11.69 -2.91 -32.95
C ASN A 285 -11.02 -4.24 -33.40
N HIS A 286 -9.70 -4.26 -33.54
CA HIS A 286 -8.95 -5.44 -34.03
C HIS A 286 -7.79 -5.80 -33.09
N ASP A 287 -7.94 -5.47 -31.80
CA ASP A 287 -6.94 -5.81 -30.80
C ASP A 287 -6.77 -7.33 -30.68
N ARG A 288 -5.52 -7.77 -30.61
CA ARG A 288 -5.08 -9.16 -30.49
C ARG A 288 -4.15 -9.41 -29.32
N PHE A 289 -3.47 -8.37 -28.83
CA PHE A 289 -2.59 -8.44 -27.67
C PHE A 289 -3.06 -7.46 -26.60
N GLY A 290 -3.38 -7.97 -25.41
CA GLY A 290 -3.75 -7.15 -24.26
C GLY A 290 -2.61 -7.01 -23.27
N ILE A 291 -2.47 -5.82 -22.70
CA ILE A 291 -1.68 -5.59 -21.50
C ILE A 291 -2.62 -5.10 -20.41
N ILE A 292 -2.59 -5.75 -19.26
CA ILE A 292 -3.36 -5.35 -18.07
C ILE A 292 -2.38 -4.98 -16.95
N ALA A 293 -2.50 -3.78 -16.39
CA ALA A 293 -1.54 -3.26 -15.42
C ALA A 293 -2.18 -2.37 -14.34
N SER A 294 -1.55 -2.31 -13.16
CA SER A 294 -2.04 -1.56 -11.99
C SER A 294 -0.95 -0.71 -11.33
N GLY A 295 -1.35 0.31 -10.55
CA GLY A 295 -0.41 1.08 -9.71
C GLY A 295 0.77 1.65 -10.51
N LYS A 296 1.98 1.58 -9.95
CA LYS A 296 3.23 2.00 -10.64
C LYS A 296 3.51 1.18 -11.90
N ALA A 297 3.21 -0.13 -11.90
CA ALA A 297 3.46 -1.01 -13.04
C ALA A 297 2.69 -0.57 -14.31
N PHE A 298 1.54 0.11 -14.15
CA PHE A 298 0.85 0.78 -15.25
C PHE A 298 1.67 1.92 -15.85
N ASN A 299 2.30 2.76 -15.03
CA ASN A 299 3.18 3.82 -15.51
C ASN A 299 4.46 3.27 -16.14
N ASP A 300 5.04 2.21 -15.56
CA ASP A 300 6.18 1.51 -16.16
C ASP A 300 5.83 0.93 -17.53
N THR A 301 4.61 0.39 -17.68
CA THR A 301 4.10 -0.12 -18.95
C THR A 301 3.96 1.00 -19.98
N ARG A 302 3.42 2.16 -19.59
CA ARG A 302 3.32 3.31 -20.50
C ARG A 302 4.71 3.81 -20.92
N GLN A 303 5.65 3.87 -19.99
CA GLN A 303 7.03 4.23 -20.30
C GLN A 303 7.69 3.18 -21.20
N ALA A 304 7.48 1.89 -20.94
CA ALA A 304 7.99 0.80 -21.77
C ALA A 304 7.46 0.85 -23.20
N LEU A 305 6.17 1.14 -23.41
CA LEU A 305 5.59 1.33 -24.74
C LEU A 305 6.25 2.52 -25.46
N ALA A 306 6.45 3.64 -24.77
CA ALA A 306 7.15 4.80 -25.33
C ALA A 306 8.61 4.47 -25.67
N ASP A 307 9.31 3.78 -24.77
CA ASP A 307 10.70 3.36 -24.92
C ASP A 307 10.87 2.37 -26.09
N LEU A 308 9.86 1.58 -26.44
CA LEU A 308 9.84 0.70 -27.62
C LEU A 308 9.41 1.41 -28.92
N GLY A 309 9.09 2.72 -28.86
CA GLY A 309 8.58 3.46 -30.01
C GLY A 309 7.15 3.06 -30.41
N LEU A 310 6.37 2.54 -29.46
CA LEU A 310 4.97 2.13 -29.60
C LEU A 310 4.03 3.23 -29.06
N ASP A 311 3.90 4.30 -29.83
CA ASP A 311 2.90 5.34 -29.53
C ASP A 311 1.46 4.82 -29.66
N ALA A 312 0.47 5.66 -29.33
CA ALA A 312 -0.94 5.26 -29.37
C ALA A 312 -1.40 4.84 -30.78
N ALA A 313 -0.85 5.46 -31.83
CA ALA A 313 -1.20 5.15 -33.22
C ALA A 313 -0.62 3.79 -33.64
N THR A 314 0.65 3.55 -33.34
CA THR A 314 1.35 2.29 -33.60
C THR A 314 0.74 1.16 -32.79
N SER A 315 0.42 1.41 -31.51
CA SER A 315 -0.27 0.44 -30.63
C SER A 315 -1.60 0.00 -31.24
N LYS A 316 -2.42 0.95 -31.73
CA LYS A 316 -3.66 0.60 -32.44
C LYS A 316 -3.39 -0.16 -33.73
N ARG A 317 -2.39 0.23 -34.54
CA ARG A 317 -2.02 -0.41 -35.81
C ARG A 317 -1.63 -1.89 -35.63
N ILE A 318 -0.97 -2.23 -34.53
CA ILE A 318 -0.57 -3.62 -34.24
C ILE A 318 -1.62 -4.41 -33.44
N GLY A 319 -2.78 -3.80 -33.14
CA GLY A 319 -3.83 -4.41 -32.33
C GLY A 319 -3.43 -4.61 -30.86
N LEU A 320 -2.81 -3.61 -30.23
CA LEU A 320 -2.49 -3.60 -28.81
C LEU A 320 -3.57 -2.89 -28.00
N ARG A 321 -4.07 -3.58 -26.97
CA ARG A 321 -4.98 -3.03 -25.94
C ARG A 321 -4.23 -2.83 -24.63
N LEU A 322 -4.42 -1.69 -23.97
CA LEU A 322 -3.89 -1.42 -22.63
C LEU A 322 -5.04 -1.17 -21.66
N HIS A 323 -5.13 -1.99 -20.62
CA HIS A 323 -6.15 -1.92 -19.57
C HIS A 323 -5.53 -1.49 -18.24
N LYS A 324 -6.11 -0.46 -17.63
CA LYS A 324 -5.73 0.04 -16.31
C LYS A 324 -6.63 -0.57 -15.25
N VAL A 325 -6.01 -1.17 -14.23
CA VAL A 325 -6.69 -1.70 -13.06
C VAL A 325 -6.42 -0.77 -11.87
N ASN A 326 -7.45 -0.07 -11.40
CA ASN A 326 -7.39 0.77 -10.20
C ASN A 326 -7.86 0.00 -8.95
N VAL A 327 -8.72 -1.02 -9.12
CA VAL A 327 -9.14 -1.93 -8.04
C VAL A 327 -8.63 -3.32 -8.37
N VAL A 328 -7.58 -3.76 -7.67
CA VAL A 328 -6.83 -5.00 -7.96
C VAL A 328 -7.48 -6.24 -7.33
N TRP A 329 -8.31 -6.06 -6.31
CA TRP A 329 -9.11 -7.11 -5.72
C TRP A 329 -10.42 -6.56 -5.13
N PRO A 330 -11.56 -7.25 -5.24
CA PRO A 330 -11.79 -8.30 -6.23
C PRO A 330 -11.77 -7.72 -7.64
N LEU A 331 -11.25 -8.47 -8.61
CA LEU A 331 -11.31 -8.12 -10.03
C LEU A 331 -12.76 -8.27 -10.52
N GLU A 332 -13.26 -7.33 -11.32
CA GLU A 332 -14.66 -7.33 -11.75
C GLU A 332 -14.84 -8.07 -13.07
N ALA A 333 -15.55 -9.20 -13.01
CA ALA A 333 -15.59 -10.16 -14.10
C ALA A 333 -16.14 -9.63 -15.43
N SER A 334 -17.09 -8.68 -15.43
CA SER A 334 -17.69 -8.19 -16.67
C SER A 334 -16.69 -7.37 -17.47
N SER A 335 -16.06 -6.39 -16.82
CA SER A 335 -15.04 -5.53 -17.41
C SER A 335 -13.78 -6.30 -17.81
N THR A 336 -13.38 -7.32 -17.04
CA THR A 336 -12.29 -8.21 -17.42
C THR A 336 -12.61 -9.04 -18.66
N ARG A 337 -13.81 -9.60 -18.75
CA ARG A 337 -14.25 -10.38 -19.93
C ARG A 337 -14.36 -9.49 -21.17
N ASP A 338 -14.90 -8.29 -21.02
CA ASP A 338 -14.95 -7.29 -22.08
C ASP A 338 -13.53 -6.92 -22.56
N PHE A 339 -12.59 -6.77 -21.64
CA PHE A 339 -11.17 -6.57 -21.96
C PHE A 339 -10.57 -7.77 -22.71
N ALA A 340 -10.88 -9.00 -22.31
CA ALA A 340 -10.32 -10.22 -22.92
C ALA A 340 -10.91 -10.54 -24.31
N GLN A 341 -12.08 -9.99 -24.65
CA GLN A 341 -12.75 -10.26 -25.91
C GLN A 341 -11.90 -9.86 -27.13
N GLY A 342 -11.67 -10.81 -28.03
CA GLY A 342 -10.91 -10.64 -29.28
C GLY A 342 -9.39 -10.84 -29.13
N LEU A 343 -8.88 -10.91 -27.91
CA LEU A 343 -7.45 -11.08 -27.66
C LEU A 343 -7.00 -12.52 -27.90
N GLN A 344 -5.78 -12.66 -28.41
CA GLN A 344 -5.05 -13.92 -28.52
C GLN A 344 -4.20 -14.17 -27.28
N GLU A 345 -3.61 -13.11 -26.72
CA GLU A 345 -2.77 -13.17 -25.53
C GLU A 345 -2.94 -11.92 -24.67
N ILE A 346 -2.85 -12.11 -23.35
CA ILE A 346 -2.84 -11.07 -22.33
C ILE A 346 -1.53 -11.16 -21.54
N LEU A 347 -0.81 -10.04 -21.45
CA LEU A 347 0.30 -9.84 -20.54
C LEU A 347 -0.17 -9.08 -19.28
N VAL A 348 -0.01 -9.70 -18.11
CA VAL A 348 -0.29 -9.09 -16.81
C VAL A 348 0.98 -8.44 -16.27
N VAL A 349 0.95 -7.12 -16.10
CA VAL A 349 2.05 -6.33 -15.53
C VAL A 349 1.64 -5.80 -14.16
N GLU A 350 1.94 -6.59 -13.13
CA GLU A 350 1.68 -6.26 -11.73
C GLU A 350 2.95 -6.36 -10.89
N GLU A 351 3.01 -5.63 -9.78
CA GLU A 351 4.15 -5.64 -8.86
C GLU A 351 4.14 -6.88 -7.96
N LYS A 352 5.32 -7.37 -7.58
CA LYS A 352 5.48 -8.45 -6.58
C LYS A 352 4.72 -9.73 -6.96
N ARG A 353 4.07 -10.45 -6.05
CA ARG A 353 3.35 -11.70 -6.36
C ARG A 353 2.01 -11.44 -7.06
N GLN A 354 1.52 -12.46 -7.76
CA GLN A 354 0.29 -12.39 -8.55
C GLN A 354 -0.97 -12.19 -7.71
N VAL A 355 -1.73 -11.15 -8.04
CA VAL A 355 -3.08 -10.90 -7.54
C VAL A 355 -4.04 -10.82 -8.73
N ILE A 356 -3.70 -10.02 -9.75
CA ILE A 356 -4.50 -9.85 -10.96
C ILE A 356 -4.41 -11.10 -11.83
N GLU A 357 -3.20 -11.64 -12.05
CA GLU A 357 -2.99 -12.77 -12.98
C GLU A 357 -3.82 -14.00 -12.59
N TYR A 358 -3.89 -14.31 -11.29
CA TYR A 358 -4.68 -15.45 -10.80
C TYR A 358 -6.19 -15.23 -10.94
N GLN A 359 -6.70 -14.03 -10.63
CA GLN A 359 -8.12 -13.72 -10.80
C GLN A 359 -8.53 -13.71 -12.27
N LEU A 360 -7.69 -13.13 -13.13
CA LEU A 360 -7.89 -13.13 -14.57
C LEU A 360 -7.97 -14.56 -15.11
N LYS A 361 -7.06 -15.45 -14.70
CA LYS A 361 -7.09 -16.86 -15.09
C LYS A 361 -8.39 -17.54 -14.63
N GLU A 362 -8.81 -17.31 -13.39
CA GLU A 362 -10.07 -17.84 -12.84
C GLU A 362 -11.29 -17.38 -13.64
N GLU A 363 -11.40 -16.07 -13.90
CA GLU A 363 -12.54 -15.49 -14.62
C GLU A 363 -12.67 -15.96 -16.07
N LEU A 364 -11.54 -16.37 -16.67
CA LEU A 364 -11.45 -16.84 -18.05
C LEU A 364 -11.50 -18.37 -18.18
N TYR A 365 -11.07 -19.14 -17.15
CA TYR A 365 -10.88 -20.59 -17.26
C TYR A 365 -12.15 -21.35 -17.66
N HIS A 366 -13.31 -20.95 -17.13
CA HIS A 366 -14.61 -21.53 -17.53
C HIS A 366 -15.36 -20.72 -18.58
N TRP A 367 -14.81 -19.58 -19.02
CA TRP A 367 -15.45 -18.73 -20.03
C TRP A 367 -15.16 -19.22 -21.46
N ARG A 368 -15.96 -18.81 -22.44
CA ARG A 368 -15.84 -19.29 -23.83
C ARG A 368 -14.67 -18.68 -24.61
N VAL A 369 -14.16 -17.52 -24.17
CA VAL A 369 -13.00 -16.84 -24.77
C VAL A 369 -11.84 -16.98 -23.79
N ARG A 370 -10.76 -17.63 -24.23
CA ARG A 370 -9.61 -17.99 -23.39
C ARG A 370 -8.31 -17.61 -24.09
N PRO A 371 -7.95 -16.31 -24.12
CA PRO A 371 -6.62 -15.91 -24.58
C PRO A 371 -5.54 -16.58 -23.73
N ASN A 372 -4.34 -16.71 -24.27
CA ASN A 372 -3.18 -17.06 -23.46
C ASN A 372 -2.94 -15.98 -22.40
N VAL A 373 -2.72 -16.35 -21.14
CA VAL A 373 -2.48 -15.38 -20.06
C VAL A 373 -1.08 -15.61 -19.49
N VAL A 374 -0.22 -14.63 -19.69
CA VAL A 374 1.17 -14.61 -19.22
C VAL A 374 1.38 -13.40 -18.30
N GLY A 375 2.40 -13.45 -17.46
CA GLY A 375 2.68 -12.38 -16.51
C GLY A 375 4.02 -12.62 -15.85
N LYS A 376 4.02 -13.29 -14.69
CA LYS A 376 5.26 -13.64 -13.99
C LYS A 376 6.11 -14.64 -14.74
N PHE A 377 5.46 -15.58 -15.42
CA PHE A 377 6.11 -16.61 -16.21
C PHE A 377 5.67 -16.47 -17.66
N ASP A 378 6.55 -16.83 -18.60
CA ASP A 378 6.29 -16.69 -20.02
C ASP A 378 5.28 -17.73 -20.57
N GLY A 379 4.99 -18.77 -19.77
CA GLY A 379 4.05 -19.85 -20.13
C GLY A 379 4.52 -20.65 -21.35
N ASP A 380 5.77 -20.46 -21.78
CA ASP A 380 6.35 -21.23 -22.86
C ASP A 380 6.79 -22.57 -22.26
N GLY A 381 6.39 -23.67 -22.88
CA GLY A 381 6.81 -24.99 -22.42
C GLY A 381 8.33 -25.11 -22.43
N ASP A 382 8.86 -26.04 -21.64
CA ASP A 382 10.25 -26.49 -21.80
C ASP A 382 10.51 -26.96 -23.24
N SER A 383 11.78 -27.05 -23.62
CA SER A 383 12.23 -27.44 -24.98
C SER A 383 11.72 -28.81 -25.45
N GLU A 384 11.14 -29.60 -24.54
CA GLU A 384 10.53 -30.92 -24.79
C GLU A 384 9.00 -30.88 -24.94
N GLY A 385 8.36 -29.71 -24.83
CA GLY A 385 6.92 -29.53 -25.04
C GLY A 385 6.03 -29.99 -23.88
N ASN A 386 6.61 -30.26 -22.70
CA ASN A 386 5.91 -30.77 -21.51
C ASN A 386 5.40 -29.66 -20.57
N GLY A 387 5.68 -28.38 -20.85
CA GLY A 387 5.29 -27.28 -19.96
C GLY A 387 3.82 -26.83 -20.04
N SER A 388 2.87 -27.73 -20.29
CA SER A 388 1.44 -27.41 -20.13
C SER A 388 1.10 -27.37 -18.63
N GLY A 389 1.12 -26.18 -18.00
CA GLY A 389 0.77 -26.05 -16.59
C GLY A 389 0.96 -24.63 -16.04
N GLY A 390 0.38 -24.36 -14.87
CA GLY A 390 0.57 -23.07 -14.17
C GLY A 390 1.91 -23.03 -13.44
N GLU A 391 2.14 -21.94 -12.70
CA GLU A 391 3.33 -21.76 -11.84
C GLU A 391 3.65 -22.99 -10.98
N TRP A 392 2.61 -23.58 -10.38
CA TRP A 392 2.73 -24.71 -9.45
C TRP A 392 2.91 -26.07 -10.14
N SER A 393 2.86 -26.11 -11.48
CA SER A 393 3.10 -27.32 -12.26
C SER A 393 4.58 -27.54 -12.57
N GLN A 394 5.44 -26.57 -12.26
CA GLN A 394 6.88 -26.62 -12.48
C GLN A 394 7.64 -26.73 -11.15
N PRO A 395 8.64 -27.63 -11.01
CA PRO A 395 9.44 -27.73 -9.79
C PRO A 395 10.21 -26.43 -9.45
N ASN A 396 10.64 -25.69 -10.48
CA ASN A 396 11.26 -24.37 -10.34
C ASN A 396 10.80 -23.44 -11.48
N PRO A 397 9.69 -22.70 -11.30
CA PRO A 397 9.17 -21.80 -12.33
C PRO A 397 10.08 -20.59 -12.58
N GLY A 398 11.10 -20.35 -11.74
CA GLY A 398 12.04 -19.23 -11.92
C GLY A 398 12.83 -19.27 -13.23
N ALA A 399 13.01 -20.45 -13.83
CA ALA A 399 13.71 -20.59 -15.11
C ALA A 399 12.93 -19.99 -16.30
N SER A 400 11.61 -19.85 -16.19
CA SER A 400 10.72 -19.27 -17.21
C SER A 400 10.16 -17.90 -16.80
N ALA A 401 10.84 -17.20 -15.88
CA ALA A 401 10.40 -15.89 -15.40
C ALA A 401 10.40 -14.85 -16.53
N LEU A 402 9.23 -14.23 -16.74
CA LEU A 402 9.01 -13.13 -17.68
C LEU A 402 9.04 -11.78 -16.97
N LEU A 403 8.31 -11.68 -15.85
CA LEU A 403 8.31 -10.52 -14.94
C LEU A 403 8.59 -11.01 -13.53
N ARG A 404 9.45 -10.29 -12.81
CA ARG A 404 9.85 -10.72 -11.47
C ARG A 404 8.70 -10.63 -10.47
N ALA A 405 8.61 -11.62 -9.58
CA ALA A 405 7.70 -11.65 -8.43
C ALA A 405 8.35 -11.07 -7.15
N ASN A 406 9.67 -10.90 -7.16
CA ASN A 406 10.46 -10.24 -6.13
C ASN A 406 10.90 -8.84 -6.59
N ALA A 407 11.23 -7.98 -5.61
CA ALA A 407 11.57 -6.57 -5.84
C ALA A 407 10.46 -5.78 -6.61
N ASP A 408 10.77 -4.55 -6.98
CA ASP A 408 9.93 -3.62 -7.77
C ASP A 408 9.88 -4.02 -9.26
N LEU A 409 9.08 -3.42 -10.15
CA LEU A 409 9.36 -3.48 -11.61
C LEU A 409 10.08 -2.22 -12.08
N ASN A 410 10.60 -2.24 -13.30
CA ASN A 410 11.07 -1.03 -13.97
C ASN A 410 10.68 -1.05 -15.47
N PRO A 411 10.66 0.11 -16.14
CA PRO A 411 10.27 0.20 -17.55
C PRO A 411 11.09 -0.70 -18.48
N GLY A 412 12.39 -0.88 -18.22
CA GLY A 412 13.27 -1.72 -19.05
C GLY A 412 12.90 -3.21 -19.01
N LEU A 413 12.60 -3.75 -17.83
CA LEU A 413 12.10 -5.14 -17.67
C LEU A 413 10.76 -5.33 -18.37
N VAL A 414 9.85 -4.37 -18.21
CA VAL A 414 8.52 -4.41 -18.85
C VAL A 414 8.64 -4.30 -20.37
N ALA A 415 9.51 -3.43 -20.88
CA ALA A 415 9.78 -3.29 -22.32
C ALA A 415 10.31 -4.59 -22.94
N LYS A 416 11.27 -5.25 -22.28
CA LYS A 416 11.79 -6.56 -22.72
C LYS A 416 10.69 -7.62 -22.78
N ALA A 417 9.82 -7.67 -21.76
CA ALA A 417 8.70 -8.61 -21.72
C ALA A 417 7.67 -8.34 -22.85
N ILE A 418 7.24 -7.08 -23.01
CA ILE A 418 6.33 -6.66 -24.08
C ILE A 418 6.90 -7.01 -25.45
N ALA A 419 8.19 -6.70 -25.68
CA ALA A 419 8.82 -6.95 -26.96
C ALA A 419 8.92 -8.44 -27.28
N LYS A 420 9.34 -9.28 -26.32
CA LYS A 420 9.37 -10.75 -26.48
C LYS A 420 8.01 -11.29 -26.91
N ARG A 421 6.92 -10.84 -26.27
CA ARG A 421 5.56 -11.33 -26.59
C ARG A 421 5.05 -10.82 -27.93
N LEU A 422 5.24 -9.54 -28.23
CA LEU A 422 4.85 -8.96 -29.53
C LEU A 422 5.61 -9.60 -30.70
N GLN A 423 6.91 -9.85 -30.56
CA GLN A 423 7.70 -10.56 -31.56
C GLN A 423 7.17 -11.98 -31.80
N LYS A 424 6.83 -12.71 -30.73
CA LYS A 424 6.25 -14.06 -30.81
C LYS A 424 4.90 -14.06 -31.53
N LEU A 425 4.05 -13.07 -31.25
CA LEU A 425 2.77 -12.92 -31.93
C LEU A 425 2.95 -12.50 -33.39
N GLY A 426 3.98 -11.72 -33.69
CA GLY A 426 4.24 -11.14 -35.00
C GLY A 426 3.69 -9.73 -35.12
N VAL A 427 4.55 -8.82 -35.59
CA VAL A 427 4.26 -7.40 -35.87
C VAL A 427 4.82 -7.03 -37.24
N PRO A 428 4.34 -5.94 -37.88
CA PRO A 428 4.91 -5.45 -39.14
C PRO A 428 6.43 -5.24 -39.05
N GLY A 429 7.15 -5.49 -40.16
CA GLY A 429 8.63 -5.48 -40.18
C GLY A 429 9.24 -4.14 -39.76
N ASP A 430 8.59 -3.02 -40.10
CA ASP A 430 9.01 -1.68 -39.67
C ASP A 430 8.89 -1.49 -38.14
N VAL A 431 7.87 -2.10 -37.53
CA VAL A 431 7.68 -2.06 -36.07
C VAL A 431 8.69 -2.96 -35.37
N ALA A 432 8.90 -4.18 -35.87
CA ALA A 432 9.88 -5.11 -35.33
C ALA A 432 11.28 -4.47 -35.31
N GLN A 433 11.73 -3.92 -36.45
CA GLN A 433 13.02 -3.27 -36.56
C GLN A 433 13.17 -2.08 -35.61
N ARG A 434 12.11 -1.26 -35.45
CA ARG A 434 12.11 -0.14 -34.51
C ARG A 434 12.24 -0.62 -33.07
N MET A 435 11.47 -1.64 -32.68
CA MET A 435 11.55 -2.21 -31.34
C MET A 435 12.95 -2.76 -31.05
N ASP A 436 13.58 -3.45 -32.00
CA ASP A 436 14.94 -3.99 -31.83
C ASP A 436 15.99 -2.88 -31.66
N GLN A 437 15.90 -1.81 -32.44
CA GLN A 437 16.76 -0.63 -32.30
C GLN A 437 16.62 -0.01 -30.91
N HIS A 438 15.39 0.16 -30.45
CA HIS A 438 15.10 0.74 -29.14
C HIS A 438 15.56 -0.16 -27.97
N LEU A 439 15.38 -1.49 -28.08
CA LEU A 439 15.92 -2.44 -27.13
C LEU A 439 17.44 -2.40 -27.05
N ALA A 440 18.13 -2.27 -28.19
CA ALA A 440 19.58 -2.14 -28.23
C ALA A 440 20.06 -0.86 -27.52
N LEU A 441 19.33 0.25 -27.67
CA LEU A 441 19.59 1.50 -26.96
C LEU A 441 19.39 1.36 -25.45
N LEU A 442 18.30 0.70 -25.02
CA LEU A 442 18.04 0.41 -23.60
C LEU A 442 19.17 -0.43 -22.99
N ALA A 443 19.57 -1.51 -23.68
CA ALA A 443 20.67 -2.38 -23.23
C ALA A 443 22.00 -1.62 -23.15
N ALA A 444 22.28 -0.69 -24.08
CA ALA A 444 23.47 0.15 -24.03
C ALA A 444 23.46 1.10 -22.82
N LYS A 445 22.31 1.72 -22.51
CA LYS A 445 22.16 2.58 -21.32
C LYS A 445 22.34 1.79 -20.02
N GLU A 446 21.76 0.59 -19.94
CA GLU A 446 21.92 -0.29 -18.78
C GLU A 446 23.38 -0.69 -18.56
N ARG A 447 24.10 -1.07 -19.61
CA ARG A 447 25.54 -1.36 -19.53
C ARG A 447 26.35 -0.16 -19.08
N GLY A 448 26.11 1.02 -19.67
CA GLY A 448 26.78 2.25 -19.26
C GLY A 448 26.52 2.63 -17.80
N ALA A 449 25.29 2.42 -17.29
CA ALA A 449 24.96 2.65 -15.89
C ALA A 449 25.67 1.68 -14.93
N LEU A 450 25.89 0.43 -15.36
CA LEU A 450 26.68 -0.56 -14.60
C LEU A 450 28.18 -0.22 -14.61
N GLU A 451 28.72 0.23 -15.74
CA GLU A 451 30.12 0.69 -15.86
C GLU A 451 30.39 1.95 -15.05
N LEU A 452 29.40 2.85 -14.91
CA LEU A 452 29.46 4.07 -14.10
C LEU A 452 29.27 3.83 -12.59
N LYS A 453 28.94 2.61 -12.15
CA LYS A 453 28.96 2.29 -10.71
C LYS A 453 30.42 2.31 -10.24
N SER A 454 30.90 3.49 -9.85
CA SER A 454 32.16 3.61 -9.14
C SER A 454 32.04 2.86 -7.82
N ASP A 455 33.05 2.05 -7.50
CA ASP A 455 33.20 1.34 -6.23
C ASP A 455 33.45 2.33 -5.08
N THR A 456 32.41 3.08 -4.72
CA THR A 456 32.41 4.03 -3.60
C THR A 456 32.04 3.36 -2.27
N GLY A 457 31.95 2.02 -2.27
CA GLY A 457 31.41 1.23 -1.18
C GLY A 457 29.90 1.44 -0.96
N GLU A 458 29.25 0.49 -0.30
CA GLU A 458 27.89 0.69 0.20
C GLU A 458 27.93 1.57 1.46
N ARG A 459 27.22 2.71 1.43
CA ARG A 459 27.05 3.57 2.60
C ARG A 459 26.07 2.93 3.58
N THR A 460 26.58 1.97 4.34
CA THR A 460 25.80 1.25 5.35
C THR A 460 25.39 2.24 6.47
N PRO A 461 24.11 2.27 6.87
CA PRO A 461 23.69 3.08 8.00
C PRO A 461 24.52 2.77 9.25
N TRP A 462 24.96 3.81 9.95
CA TRP A 462 25.75 3.69 11.18
C TRP A 462 25.27 4.66 12.26
N PHE A 463 25.63 4.40 13.51
CA PHE A 463 25.38 5.36 14.59
C PHE A 463 26.21 6.62 14.40
N CYS A 464 25.59 7.79 14.63
CA CYS A 464 26.33 9.04 14.74
C CYS A 464 27.39 8.93 15.84
N SER A 465 28.52 9.63 15.71
CA SER A 465 29.63 9.54 16.68
C SER A 465 29.22 9.85 18.12
N GLY A 466 28.22 10.73 18.32
CA GLY A 466 27.67 11.07 19.64
C GLY A 466 26.48 10.23 20.10
N CYS A 467 26.04 9.22 19.32
CA CYS A 467 24.88 8.42 19.69
C CYS A 467 25.20 7.56 20.94
N PRO A 468 24.40 7.64 22.02
CA PRO A 468 24.62 6.84 23.23
C PRO A 468 24.52 5.33 22.96
N HIS A 469 23.84 4.94 21.88
CA HIS A 469 23.75 3.53 21.47
C HIS A 469 25.09 2.93 21.02
N ASN A 470 26.12 3.74 20.73
CA ASN A 470 27.48 3.22 20.48
C ASN A 470 28.04 2.41 21.65
N THR A 471 27.75 2.84 22.89
CA THR A 471 28.18 2.16 24.11
C THR A 471 27.06 1.29 24.66
N SER A 472 25.82 1.79 24.68
CA SER A 472 24.70 1.09 25.33
C SER A 472 24.30 -0.20 24.63
N THR A 473 24.77 -0.48 23.40
CA THR A 473 24.49 -1.75 22.67
C THR A 473 25.54 -2.82 22.89
N ARG A 474 26.69 -2.50 23.52
CA ARG A 474 27.70 -3.49 23.87
C ARG A 474 27.19 -4.45 24.95
N VAL A 475 27.63 -5.70 24.91
CA VAL A 475 27.33 -6.73 25.91
C VAL A 475 28.63 -7.24 26.51
N PRO A 476 28.60 -7.88 27.70
CA PRO A 476 29.78 -8.50 28.29
C PRO A 476 30.43 -9.51 27.34
N GLU A 477 31.74 -9.71 27.49
CA GLU A 477 32.49 -10.70 26.73
C GLU A 477 31.87 -12.11 26.92
N GLY A 478 31.80 -12.88 25.83
CA GLY A 478 31.14 -14.20 25.80
C GLY A 478 29.61 -14.16 25.79
N SER A 479 28.98 -12.99 25.93
CA SER A 479 27.52 -12.85 25.82
C SER A 479 27.08 -12.47 24.40
N ARG A 480 25.79 -12.69 24.10
CA ARG A 480 25.15 -12.19 22.87
C ARG A 480 23.89 -11.40 23.17
N ALA A 481 23.58 -10.46 22.28
CA ALA A 481 22.31 -9.76 22.23
C ALA A 481 21.49 -10.18 21.00
N MET A 482 20.18 -9.99 21.09
CA MET A 482 19.26 -9.97 19.96
C MET A 482 18.77 -8.54 19.72
N ALA A 483 18.39 -8.25 18.47
CA ALA A 483 17.81 -6.97 18.08
C ALA A 483 16.34 -7.11 17.63
N GLY A 484 15.72 -5.97 17.34
CA GLY A 484 14.50 -5.84 16.56
C GLY A 484 14.62 -4.67 15.61
N ILE A 485 13.51 -4.26 15.01
CA ILE A 485 13.49 -3.12 14.09
C ILE A 485 13.61 -1.80 14.86
N GLY A 486 14.59 -0.99 14.46
CA GLY A 486 14.91 0.30 15.06
C GLY A 486 16.40 0.62 14.89
N CYS A 487 16.92 1.65 15.56
CA CYS A 487 18.36 1.94 15.50
C CYS A 487 19.18 0.73 16.00
N HIS A 488 18.69 0.00 16.98
CA HIS A 488 19.34 -1.21 17.49
C HIS A 488 19.36 -2.38 16.49
N TYR A 489 18.57 -2.35 15.41
CA TYR A 489 18.72 -3.29 14.30
C TYR A 489 20.11 -3.20 13.68
N MET A 490 20.65 -1.98 13.62
CA MET A 490 21.90 -1.67 12.94
C MET A 490 23.09 -2.38 13.57
N THR A 491 22.99 -2.74 14.85
CA THR A 491 24.08 -3.43 15.55
C THR A 491 24.35 -4.81 15.01
N VAL A 492 23.46 -5.39 14.19
CA VAL A 492 23.66 -6.68 13.52
C VAL A 492 24.78 -6.63 12.47
N TRP A 493 25.02 -5.45 11.86
CA TRP A 493 26.12 -5.22 10.92
C TRP A 493 27.18 -4.27 11.46
N MET A 494 27.08 -3.88 12.73
CA MET A 494 28.16 -3.22 13.44
C MET A 494 28.97 -4.30 14.14
N ASP A 495 30.29 -4.18 14.17
CA ASP A 495 31.19 -5.09 14.89
C ASP A 495 30.84 -5.17 16.39
N ARG A 496 29.87 -6.02 16.73
CA ARG A 496 29.14 -6.14 18.01
C ARG A 496 28.67 -7.58 18.16
N SER A 497 28.61 -8.06 19.40
CA SER A 497 28.03 -9.37 19.74
C SER A 497 26.49 -9.34 19.75
N THR A 498 25.87 -8.82 18.69
CA THR A 498 24.42 -8.86 18.48
C THR A 498 24.13 -9.70 17.26
N SER A 499 23.32 -10.74 17.42
CA SER A 499 22.95 -11.66 16.34
C SER A 499 21.44 -11.79 16.25
N THR A 500 20.97 -12.00 15.03
CA THR A 500 19.54 -12.18 14.70
C THR A 500 18.67 -10.97 15.07
N PHE A 501 17.42 -11.02 14.65
CA PHE A 501 16.43 -9.98 14.94
C PHE A 501 15.02 -10.56 14.88
N SER A 502 14.04 -9.82 15.42
CA SER A 502 12.61 -10.14 15.34
C SER A 502 11.81 -8.95 14.82
N GLN A 503 10.54 -9.17 14.51
CA GLN A 503 9.56 -8.13 14.21
C GLN A 503 9.36 -7.19 15.42
N MET A 504 8.88 -5.97 15.17
CA MET A 504 8.59 -4.98 16.21
C MET A 504 7.65 -5.56 17.27
N GLY A 505 8.04 -5.51 18.54
CA GLY A 505 7.29 -6.08 19.66
C GLY A 505 7.54 -7.58 19.90
N GLY A 506 8.37 -8.25 19.11
CA GLY A 506 8.81 -9.64 19.32
C GLY A 506 10.22 -9.76 19.91
N GLU A 507 10.91 -8.63 20.12
CA GLU A 507 12.27 -8.58 20.62
C GLU A 507 12.42 -9.37 21.92
N GLY A 508 13.46 -10.20 22.00
CA GLY A 508 13.72 -11.04 23.17
C GLY A 508 12.92 -12.34 23.23
N VAL A 509 11.68 -12.39 22.72
CA VAL A 509 10.79 -13.56 22.86
C VAL A 509 11.30 -14.79 22.13
N ALA A 510 12.11 -14.64 21.07
CA ALA A 510 12.79 -15.77 20.43
C ALA A 510 13.63 -16.60 21.43
N TRP A 511 14.09 -15.98 22.51
CA TRP A 511 14.78 -16.70 23.59
C TRP A 511 13.91 -17.75 24.28
N VAL A 512 12.61 -17.50 24.42
CA VAL A 512 11.67 -18.47 24.99
C VAL A 512 11.71 -19.79 24.22
N GLY A 513 11.77 -19.72 22.89
CA GLY A 513 11.92 -20.88 22.03
C GLY A 513 13.33 -21.46 22.00
N GLN A 514 14.37 -20.64 22.15
CA GLN A 514 15.77 -21.10 22.10
C GLN A 514 16.24 -21.77 23.39
N ARG A 515 15.87 -21.22 24.57
CA ARG A 515 16.37 -21.60 25.90
C ARG A 515 16.43 -23.14 26.04
N PRO A 516 15.35 -23.91 25.80
CA PRO A 516 15.37 -25.35 26.11
C PRO A 516 16.36 -26.16 25.27
N PHE A 517 16.88 -25.61 24.17
CA PHE A 517 17.66 -26.32 23.15
C PHE A 517 19.08 -25.79 22.97
N THR A 518 19.58 -24.98 23.92
CA THR A 518 20.92 -24.41 23.88
C THR A 518 21.64 -24.56 25.22
N THR A 519 22.96 -24.51 25.18
CA THR A 519 23.83 -24.41 26.36
C THR A 519 23.93 -22.99 26.90
N ASP A 520 23.52 -21.99 26.12
CA ASP A 520 23.42 -20.61 26.60
C ASP A 520 22.47 -20.56 27.81
N THR A 521 22.89 -19.91 28.88
CA THR A 521 22.06 -19.77 30.10
C THR A 521 21.38 -18.42 30.19
N HIS A 522 21.77 -17.47 29.33
CA HIS A 522 21.35 -16.07 29.35
C HIS A 522 21.58 -15.41 27.99
N VAL A 523 20.74 -14.44 27.66
CA VAL A 523 20.91 -13.54 26.51
C VAL A 523 20.50 -12.11 26.86
N PHE A 524 20.99 -11.14 26.09
CA PHE A 524 20.51 -9.77 26.12
C PHE A 524 19.51 -9.51 24.98
N ALA A 525 18.57 -8.59 25.18
CA ALA A 525 17.69 -8.08 24.13
C ALA A 525 17.76 -6.55 24.09
N ASN A 526 18.22 -5.98 22.98
CA ASN A 526 18.17 -4.54 22.76
C ASN A 526 16.76 -4.17 22.30
N LEU A 527 16.12 -3.23 23.01
CA LEU A 527 14.74 -2.80 22.74
C LEU A 527 14.68 -1.26 22.75
N GLY A 528 14.13 -0.62 21.73
CA GLY A 528 13.92 0.84 21.77
C GLY A 528 12.77 1.22 22.70
N ASP A 529 12.79 2.41 23.29
CA ASP A 529 11.67 2.99 24.04
C ASP A 529 10.38 3.14 23.20
N GLY A 530 10.51 3.52 21.92
CA GLY A 530 9.40 3.53 20.98
C GLY A 530 8.78 2.14 20.77
N THR A 531 9.63 1.11 20.65
CA THR A 531 9.15 -0.28 20.54
C THR A 531 8.53 -0.77 21.85
N TYR A 532 9.14 -0.43 22.99
CA TYR A 532 8.58 -0.73 24.31
C TYR A 532 7.15 -0.20 24.43
N PHE A 533 6.92 1.06 24.04
CA PHE A 533 5.59 1.68 24.04
C PHE A 533 4.63 1.03 23.04
N HIS A 534 5.11 0.72 21.82
CA HIS A 534 4.28 0.15 20.75
C HIS A 534 3.75 -1.26 21.08
N SER A 535 4.62 -2.17 21.50
CA SER A 535 4.26 -3.58 21.80
C SER A 535 5.31 -4.34 22.61
N GLY A 536 6.50 -3.78 22.84
CA GLY A 536 7.61 -4.45 23.52
C GLY A 536 7.33 -4.76 24.98
N LEU A 537 6.42 -4.04 25.64
CA LEU A 537 5.94 -4.42 26.97
C LEU A 537 5.32 -5.83 26.99
N LEU A 538 4.58 -6.22 25.95
CA LEU A 538 4.00 -7.57 25.84
C LEU A 538 5.08 -8.65 25.67
N ALA A 539 6.17 -8.36 24.95
CA ALA A 539 7.32 -9.27 24.84
C ALA A 539 8.01 -9.52 26.19
N ILE A 540 8.18 -8.46 26.99
CA ILE A 540 8.74 -8.56 28.34
C ILE A 540 7.82 -9.41 29.23
N ARG A 541 6.51 -9.12 29.24
CA ARG A 541 5.50 -9.93 29.95
C ARG A 541 5.56 -11.40 29.56
N GLN A 542 5.69 -11.72 28.27
CA GLN A 542 5.80 -13.09 27.80
C GLN A 542 7.08 -13.79 28.30
N SER A 543 8.20 -13.05 28.39
CA SER A 543 9.45 -13.58 28.92
C SER A 543 9.38 -13.87 30.42
N ILE A 544 8.70 -12.99 31.17
CA ILE A 544 8.40 -13.19 32.60
C ILE A 544 7.52 -14.44 32.78
N ALA A 545 6.42 -14.52 32.04
CA ALA A 545 5.49 -15.66 32.10
C ALA A 545 6.17 -16.99 31.75
N ALA A 546 7.14 -16.98 30.84
CA ALA A 546 7.92 -18.16 30.46
C ALA A 546 9.05 -18.53 31.45
N GLY A 547 9.35 -17.66 32.43
CA GLY A 547 10.41 -17.90 33.41
C GLY A 547 11.81 -18.01 32.80
N VAL A 548 12.07 -17.34 31.67
CA VAL A 548 13.37 -17.41 30.98
C VAL A 548 14.37 -16.38 31.49
N ASN A 549 15.63 -16.77 31.57
CA ASN A 549 16.70 -15.89 32.03
C ASN A 549 17.18 -14.99 30.87
N ILE A 550 16.78 -13.72 30.88
CA ILE A 550 17.06 -12.72 29.84
C ILE A 550 17.22 -11.33 30.45
N THR A 551 18.07 -10.50 29.85
CA THR A 551 18.17 -9.07 30.21
C THR A 551 17.73 -8.19 29.05
N TYR A 552 16.63 -7.46 29.25
CA TYR A 552 16.21 -6.41 28.33
C TYR A 552 16.97 -5.12 28.58
N LYS A 553 17.48 -4.52 27.50
CA LYS A 553 18.16 -3.23 27.50
C LYS A 553 17.27 -2.24 26.75
N ILE A 554 16.50 -1.45 27.50
CA ILE A 554 15.64 -0.41 26.94
C ILE A 554 16.52 0.79 26.57
N LEU A 555 16.65 1.02 25.27
CA LEU A 555 17.44 2.05 24.66
C LEU A 555 16.58 3.30 24.50
N TYR A 556 16.65 4.19 25.49
CA TYR A 556 15.86 5.42 25.56
C TYR A 556 16.48 6.55 24.72
N ASN A 557 15.69 7.16 23.86
CA ASN A 557 16.08 8.35 23.08
C ASN A 557 14.92 9.35 22.84
N ASP A 558 13.75 9.11 23.43
CA ASP A 558 12.53 9.93 23.37
C ASP A 558 11.98 10.14 21.95
N ALA A 559 12.41 9.32 20.98
CA ALA A 559 12.07 9.51 19.58
C ALA A 559 11.99 8.21 18.78
N VAL A 560 11.04 8.14 17.85
CA VAL A 560 11.07 7.11 16.80
C VAL A 560 12.05 7.57 15.71
N ALA A 561 13.33 7.38 16.00
CA ALA A 561 14.43 8.00 15.26
C ALA A 561 14.52 7.57 13.79
N MET A 562 14.35 6.27 13.49
CA MET A 562 14.48 5.74 12.13
C MET A 562 13.40 6.25 11.15
N THR A 563 12.30 6.81 11.63
CA THR A 563 11.16 7.24 10.79
C THR A 563 10.98 8.75 10.73
N GLY A 564 11.93 9.55 11.24
CA GLY A 564 11.86 11.01 11.19
C GLY A 564 11.77 11.71 12.55
N GLY A 565 12.08 11.03 13.66
CA GLY A 565 12.28 11.67 14.96
C GLY A 565 11.00 12.11 15.67
N GLN A 566 9.88 11.44 15.41
CA GLN A 566 8.60 11.69 16.09
C GLN A 566 8.69 11.34 17.57
N ARG A 567 8.01 12.11 18.44
CA ARG A 567 7.93 11.82 19.88
C ARG A 567 7.22 10.49 20.17
N VAL A 568 7.60 9.83 21.26
CA VAL A 568 6.95 8.60 21.75
C VAL A 568 5.73 8.96 22.63
N GLY A 569 4.58 8.35 22.38
CA GLY A 569 3.41 8.41 23.28
C GLY A 569 2.60 9.72 23.33
N GLU A 570 2.88 10.71 22.48
CA GLU A 570 2.16 12.00 22.31
C GLU A 570 1.94 12.91 23.52
N ARG A 571 2.18 12.43 24.75
CA ARG A 571 2.21 13.25 25.96
C ARG A 571 3.42 14.18 25.92
N ALA A 572 3.27 15.38 26.47
CA ALA A 572 4.34 16.38 26.47
C ALA A 572 5.61 15.87 27.19
N GLU A 573 5.43 15.03 28.21
CA GLU A 573 6.49 14.39 29.00
C GLU A 573 6.98 13.02 28.47
N GLY A 574 6.38 12.47 27.41
CA GLY A 574 6.69 11.12 26.93
C GLY A 574 6.48 10.03 28.00
N HIS A 575 7.05 8.84 27.79
CA HIS A 575 7.25 7.86 28.86
C HIS A 575 8.63 8.08 29.46
N SER A 576 8.73 8.87 30.52
CA SER A 576 9.99 9.04 31.23
C SER A 576 10.58 7.70 31.66
N VAL A 577 11.91 7.65 31.83
CA VAL A 577 12.62 6.46 32.33
C VAL A 577 12.01 5.96 33.65
N LEU A 578 11.56 6.85 34.53
CA LEU A 578 10.91 6.51 35.79
C LEU A 578 9.55 5.83 35.59
N GLN A 579 8.76 6.27 34.60
CA GLN A 579 7.49 5.63 34.27
C GLN A 579 7.69 4.26 33.64
N ILE A 580 8.69 4.12 32.76
CA ILE A 580 9.08 2.81 32.20
C ILE A 580 9.48 1.87 33.34
N MET A 581 10.35 2.33 34.25
CA MET A 581 10.76 1.55 35.42
C MET A 581 9.56 1.15 36.29
N ALA A 582 8.68 2.08 36.63
CA ALA A 582 7.50 1.80 37.45
C ALA A 582 6.56 0.79 36.78
N SER A 583 6.35 0.92 35.46
CA SER A 583 5.56 -0.04 34.69
C SER A 583 6.21 -1.43 34.66
N LEU A 584 7.53 -1.52 34.55
CA LEU A 584 8.23 -2.81 34.58
C LEU A 584 8.21 -3.47 35.96
N VAL A 585 8.25 -2.68 37.04
CA VAL A 585 8.12 -3.19 38.42
C VAL A 585 6.72 -3.72 38.72
N SER A 586 5.70 -3.24 38.00
CA SER A 586 4.33 -3.72 38.15
C SER A 586 4.02 -5.02 37.40
N GLU A 587 4.92 -5.46 36.51
CA GLU A 587 4.86 -6.78 35.86
C GLU A 587 5.48 -7.85 36.76
#